data_AF-A0A951N5I3-F1
#
_entry.id   AF-A0A951N5I3-F1
#
_cell.length_a   1.000
_cell.length_b   1.000
_cell.length_c   1.000
_cell.angle_alpha   90.00
_cell.angle_beta   90.00
_cell.angle_gamma   90.00
#
_symmetry.space_group_name_H-M   'P 1'
#
loop_
_entity.id
_entity.type
_entity.pdbx_description
1 polymer ?
#
loop_
_entity_poly.entity_id
_entity_poly.type
_entity_poly.pdbx_seq_one_letter_code
_entity_poly.pdbx_strand_id
1 'polypeptide(L)'
;MSKLVISPSEAQMQALVERGLSASQIALEIGCSQINVRRWLKKYGLGIEAERSFLCVRCGETDAAKFTSHKAICRSCYEMEIKKRRGDARHKALAHLGARCALCGFEKFEVALDVHHIDPTIKDPNFHAMRGWSFDEIEKELRGCVVLCKNCHAAIHAGLISL
;
A
#
# COMPACT_ATOMS: atom_id res chain seq x y z
N MET A 1 -31.65 -6.27 13.97
CA MET A 1 -32.68 -7.30 13.76
C MET A 1 -32.21 -8.25 12.67
N SER A 2 -31.78 -9.46 13.07
CA SER A 2 -31.37 -10.52 12.14
C SER A 2 -32.58 -10.96 11.33
N LYS A 3 -32.63 -10.66 10.02
CA LYS A 3 -33.64 -11.26 9.15
C LYS A 3 -33.37 -12.76 9.14
N LEU A 4 -34.35 -13.57 9.56
CA LEU A 4 -34.35 -15.01 9.38
C LEU A 4 -34.31 -15.29 7.87
N VAL A 5 -33.13 -15.50 7.32
CA VAL A 5 -32.99 -15.96 5.93
C VAL A 5 -33.31 -17.44 5.93
N ILE A 6 -34.44 -17.81 5.36
CA ILE A 6 -34.83 -19.19 5.14
C ILE A 6 -33.79 -19.83 4.21
N SER A 7 -33.28 -21.00 4.59
CA SER A 7 -32.28 -21.72 3.78
C SER A 7 -32.89 -22.06 2.41
N PRO A 8 -32.29 -21.64 1.28
CA PRO A 8 -32.76 -22.00 -0.06
C PRO A 8 -32.62 -23.51 -0.30
N SER A 9 -33.52 -24.03 -1.13
CA SER A 9 -33.46 -25.40 -1.63
C SER A 9 -32.28 -25.60 -2.60
N GLU A 10 -31.90 -26.85 -2.82
CA GLU A 10 -30.88 -27.21 -3.82
C GLU A 10 -31.24 -26.71 -5.22
N ALA A 11 -32.49 -26.91 -5.66
CA ALA A 11 -32.97 -26.45 -6.96
C ALA A 11 -32.89 -24.92 -7.13
N GLN A 12 -33.19 -24.15 -6.09
CA GLN A 12 -33.03 -22.69 -6.11
C GLN A 12 -31.56 -22.28 -6.25
N MET A 13 -30.66 -22.96 -5.53
CA MET A 13 -29.23 -22.70 -5.62
C MET A 13 -28.67 -23.09 -6.99
N GLN A 14 -29.11 -24.22 -7.56
CA GLN A 14 -28.74 -24.68 -8.91
C GLN A 14 -29.10 -23.65 -9.99
N ALA A 15 -30.35 -23.17 -9.99
CA ALA A 15 -30.82 -22.18 -10.95
C ALA A 15 -30.03 -20.85 -10.88
N LEU A 16 -29.58 -20.47 -9.68
CA LEU A 16 -28.75 -19.27 -9.49
C LEU A 16 -27.33 -19.46 -10.01
N VAL A 17 -26.76 -20.66 -9.87
CA VAL A 17 -25.44 -21.02 -10.40
C VAL A 17 -25.48 -21.08 -11.93
N GLU A 18 -26.51 -21.67 -12.53
CA GLU A 18 -26.69 -21.77 -13.98
C GLU A 18 -26.84 -20.41 -14.67
N ARG A 19 -27.28 -19.38 -13.93
CA ARG A 19 -27.29 -17.98 -14.39
C ARG A 19 -25.90 -17.32 -14.41
N GLY A 20 -24.84 -18.04 -14.04
CA GLY A 20 -23.46 -17.51 -14.01
C GLY A 20 -23.22 -16.48 -12.90
N LEU A 21 -24.05 -16.45 -11.87
CA LEU A 21 -23.93 -15.47 -10.79
C LEU A 21 -22.76 -15.80 -9.86
N SER A 22 -21.99 -14.77 -9.49
CA SER A 22 -21.01 -14.86 -8.41
C SER A 22 -21.70 -15.04 -7.05
N ALA A 23 -20.95 -15.57 -6.07
CA ALA A 23 -21.45 -15.72 -4.70
C ALA A 23 -21.92 -14.38 -4.06
N SER A 24 -21.38 -13.25 -4.52
CA SER A 24 -21.83 -11.92 -4.08
C SER A 24 -23.18 -11.52 -4.68
N GLN A 25 -23.40 -11.82 -5.97
CA GLN A 25 -24.68 -11.55 -6.63
C GLN A 25 -25.79 -12.43 -6.05
N ILE A 26 -25.50 -13.72 -5.82
CA ILE A 26 -26.42 -14.65 -5.14
C ILE A 26 -26.79 -14.15 -3.73
N ALA A 27 -25.80 -13.66 -2.98
CA ALA A 27 -26.03 -13.12 -1.64
C ALA A 27 -26.93 -11.89 -1.67
N LEU A 28 -26.75 -11.00 -2.65
CA LEU A 28 -27.59 -9.83 -2.85
C LEU A 28 -29.03 -10.22 -3.19
N GLU A 29 -29.21 -11.20 -4.08
CA GLU A 29 -30.53 -11.64 -4.54
C GLU A 29 -31.33 -12.35 -3.45
N ILE A 30 -30.68 -13.19 -2.65
CA ILE A 30 -31.31 -13.89 -1.51
C ILE A 30 -31.46 -12.96 -0.30
N GLY A 31 -30.73 -11.84 -0.25
CA GLY A 31 -30.72 -10.92 0.89
C GLY A 31 -29.98 -11.50 2.10
N CYS A 32 -28.83 -12.16 1.87
CA CYS A 32 -28.05 -12.83 2.91
C CYS A 32 -26.55 -12.52 2.81
N SER A 33 -25.73 -13.12 3.68
CA SER A 33 -24.28 -12.94 3.63
C SER A 33 -23.65 -13.88 2.59
N GLN A 34 -22.53 -13.45 1.99
CA GLN A 34 -21.72 -14.31 1.11
C GLN A 34 -21.26 -15.60 1.80
N ILE A 35 -21.14 -15.59 3.13
CA ILE A 35 -20.75 -16.76 3.93
C ILE A 35 -21.87 -17.81 3.89
N ASN A 36 -23.14 -17.41 4.00
CA ASN A 36 -24.28 -18.33 3.93
C ASN A 36 -24.38 -18.97 2.55
N VAL A 37 -24.22 -18.18 1.48
CA VAL A 37 -24.18 -18.67 0.10
C VAL A 37 -23.08 -19.73 -0.07
N ARG A 38 -21.84 -19.45 0.38
CA ARG A 38 -20.74 -20.42 0.32
C ARG A 38 -21.02 -21.70 1.09
N ARG A 39 -21.68 -21.60 2.25
CA ARG A 39 -22.11 -22.78 3.03
C ARG A 39 -23.12 -23.63 2.26
N TRP A 40 -24.10 -23.03 1.62
CA TRP A 40 -25.11 -23.75 0.84
C TRP A 40 -24.54 -24.36 -0.44
N LEU A 41 -23.68 -23.65 -1.17
CA LEU A 41 -22.96 -24.21 -2.33
C LEU A 41 -22.18 -25.47 -1.93
N LYS A 42 -21.46 -25.43 -0.81
CA LYS A 42 -20.74 -26.60 -0.27
C LYS A 42 -21.71 -27.71 0.15
N LYS A 43 -22.81 -27.38 0.81
CA LYS A 43 -23.83 -28.34 1.26
C LYS A 43 -24.43 -29.13 0.09
N TYR A 44 -24.66 -28.46 -1.04
CA TYR A 44 -25.29 -29.04 -2.22
C TYR A 44 -24.29 -29.48 -3.30
N GLY A 45 -22.98 -29.38 -3.06
CA GLY A 45 -21.95 -29.77 -4.03
C GLY A 45 -21.89 -28.90 -5.30
N LEU A 46 -22.35 -27.64 -5.23
CA LEU A 46 -22.44 -26.75 -6.38
C LEU A 46 -21.19 -25.87 -6.51
N GLY A 47 -20.64 -25.81 -7.72
CA GLY A 47 -19.53 -24.93 -8.09
C GLY A 47 -20.01 -23.67 -8.78
N ILE A 48 -19.38 -22.52 -8.49
CA ILE A 48 -19.59 -21.29 -9.26
C ILE A 48 -18.38 -21.08 -10.15
N GLU A 49 -18.58 -21.18 -11.47
CA GLU A 49 -17.61 -20.73 -12.47
C GLU A 49 -17.78 -19.23 -12.74
N ALA A 50 -17.56 -18.42 -11.71
CA ALA A 50 -17.58 -16.97 -11.89
C ALA A 50 -16.28 -16.59 -12.61
N GLU A 51 -16.40 -16.22 -13.87
CA GLU A 51 -15.32 -15.59 -14.62
C GLU A 51 -14.91 -14.32 -13.87
N ARG A 52 -13.70 -14.33 -13.30
CA ARG A 52 -13.21 -13.20 -12.51
C ARG A 52 -12.81 -12.09 -13.48
N SER A 53 -13.63 -11.05 -13.59
CA SER A 53 -13.22 -9.83 -14.28
C SER A 53 -12.19 -9.10 -13.44
N PHE A 54 -10.98 -8.97 -13.98
CA PHE A 54 -9.99 -8.03 -13.46
C PHE A 54 -10.15 -6.72 -14.22
N LEU A 55 -10.18 -5.60 -13.51
CA LEU A 55 -10.22 -4.28 -14.12
C LEU A 55 -9.45 -3.31 -13.23
N CYS A 56 -8.34 -2.81 -13.74
CA CYS A 56 -7.56 -1.80 -13.03
C CYS A 56 -8.29 -0.47 -13.09
N VAL A 57 -8.69 0.07 -11.95
CA VAL A 57 -9.41 1.36 -11.88
C VAL A 57 -8.58 2.57 -12.32
N ARG A 58 -7.27 2.39 -12.57
CA ARG A 58 -6.34 3.44 -12.99
C ARG A 58 -6.05 3.44 -14.49
N CYS A 59 -5.86 2.27 -15.09
CA CYS A 59 -5.39 2.15 -16.47
C CYS A 59 -6.23 1.20 -17.33
N GLY A 60 -7.28 0.59 -16.78
CA GLY A 60 -8.16 -0.31 -17.52
C GLY A 60 -7.59 -1.71 -17.82
N GLU A 61 -6.41 -2.06 -17.31
CA GLU A 61 -5.82 -3.40 -17.47
C GLU A 61 -6.77 -4.51 -16.99
N THR A 62 -6.84 -5.62 -17.73
CA THR A 62 -7.75 -6.75 -17.47
C THR A 62 -7.04 -8.10 -17.36
N ASP A 63 -5.76 -8.18 -17.67
CA ASP A 63 -4.98 -9.42 -17.53
C ASP A 63 -4.76 -9.77 -16.05
N ALA A 64 -5.37 -10.87 -15.61
CA ALA A 64 -5.27 -11.42 -14.26
C ALA A 64 -3.84 -11.59 -13.76
N ALA A 65 -2.88 -11.95 -14.63
CA ALA A 65 -1.49 -12.18 -14.27
C ALA A 65 -0.77 -10.89 -13.81
N LYS A 66 -1.30 -9.72 -14.21
CA LYS A 66 -0.73 -8.41 -13.88
C LYS A 66 -1.28 -7.80 -12.60
N PHE A 67 -2.18 -8.47 -11.89
CA PHE A 67 -2.67 -8.02 -10.59
C PHE A 67 -1.88 -8.67 -9.45
N THR A 68 -1.68 -7.92 -8.37
CA THR A 68 -1.29 -8.50 -7.08
C THR A 68 -2.57 -8.76 -6.27
N SER A 69 -2.45 -9.27 -5.04
CA SER A 69 -3.59 -9.51 -4.13
C SER A 69 -4.56 -8.31 -3.99
N HIS A 70 -4.13 -7.09 -4.33
CA HIS A 70 -4.95 -5.89 -4.50
C HIS A 70 -5.68 -5.89 -5.86
N LYS A 71 -6.85 -6.55 -5.92
CA LYS A 71 -7.61 -6.81 -7.15
C LYS A 71 -8.16 -5.59 -7.89
N ALA A 72 -8.07 -4.39 -7.32
CA ALA A 72 -8.59 -3.16 -7.92
C ALA A 72 -7.55 -2.37 -8.73
N ILE A 73 -6.25 -2.64 -8.54
CA ILE A 73 -5.16 -1.88 -9.17
C ILE A 73 -4.12 -2.88 -9.68
N CYS A 74 -3.73 -2.78 -10.95
CA CYS A 74 -2.67 -3.63 -11.51
C CYS A 74 -1.31 -3.32 -10.86
N ARG A 75 -0.39 -4.29 -10.94
CA ARG A 75 0.95 -4.20 -10.33
C ARG A 75 1.71 -2.95 -10.76
N SER A 76 1.70 -2.61 -12.05
CA SER A 76 2.41 -1.44 -12.58
C SER A 76 1.86 -0.12 -12.00
N CYS A 77 0.54 0.04 -11.95
CA CYS A 77 -0.08 1.21 -11.34
C CYS A 77 0.21 1.32 -9.84
N TYR A 78 0.18 0.19 -9.13
CA TYR A 78 0.53 0.14 -7.72
C TYR A 78 1.99 0.50 -7.46
N GLU A 79 2.93 -0.01 -8.26
CA GLU A 79 4.36 0.30 -8.18
C GLU A 79 4.64 1.78 -8.47
N MET A 80 3.99 2.36 -9.50
CA MET A 80 4.07 3.79 -9.79
C MET A 80 3.60 4.64 -8.61
N GLU A 81 2.48 4.26 -7.98
CA GLU A 81 1.96 4.96 -6.80
C GLU A 81 2.91 4.86 -5.61
N ILE A 82 3.48 3.68 -5.34
CA ILE A 82 4.49 3.52 -4.28
C ILE A 82 5.71 4.40 -4.57
N LYS A 83 6.21 4.41 -5.80
CA LYS A 83 7.38 5.21 -6.20
C LYS A 83 7.11 6.70 -5.98
N LYS A 84 5.92 7.17 -6.38
CA LYS A 84 5.48 8.55 -6.15
C LYS A 84 5.42 8.87 -4.65
N ARG A 85 4.73 8.05 -3.85
CA ARG A 85 4.62 8.24 -2.39
C ARG A 85 6.00 8.29 -1.69
N ARG A 86 6.95 7.43 -2.10
CA ARG A 86 8.33 7.44 -1.58
C ARG A 86 9.07 8.72 -1.97
N GLY A 87 8.91 9.19 -3.21
CA GLY A 87 9.46 10.46 -3.67
C GLY A 87 8.92 11.64 -2.86
N ASP A 88 7.59 11.69 -2.67
CA ASP A 88 6.91 12.74 -1.91
C ASP A 88 7.38 12.78 -0.44
N ALA A 89 7.56 11.61 0.19
CA ALA A 89 8.05 11.53 1.57
C ALA A 89 9.48 12.06 1.71
N ARG A 90 10.38 11.69 0.80
CA ARG A 90 11.75 12.18 0.78
C ARG A 90 11.80 13.70 0.55
N HIS A 91 11.06 14.18 -0.44
CA HIS A 91 10.97 15.60 -0.76
C HIS A 91 10.47 16.40 0.45
N LYS A 92 9.41 15.94 1.12
CA LYS A 92 8.88 16.56 2.34
C LYS A 92 9.91 16.60 3.47
N ALA A 93 10.64 15.50 3.71
CA ALA A 93 11.68 15.45 4.74
C ALA A 93 12.80 16.46 4.46
N LEU A 94 13.28 16.53 3.21
CA LEU A 94 14.31 17.49 2.82
C LEU A 94 13.82 18.93 2.94
N ALA A 95 12.60 19.23 2.46
CA ALA A 95 12.00 20.55 2.57
C ALA A 95 11.85 20.99 4.04
N HIS A 96 11.41 20.08 4.92
CA HIS A 96 11.29 20.34 6.36
C HIS A 96 12.64 20.68 7.01
N LEU A 97 13.72 20.07 6.53
CA LEU A 97 15.09 20.31 7.03
C LEU A 97 15.85 21.42 6.25
N GLY A 98 15.15 22.17 5.40
CA GLY A 98 15.69 23.33 4.69
C GLY A 98 16.33 23.05 3.32
N ALA A 99 16.33 21.79 2.85
CA ALA A 99 16.72 21.37 1.50
C ALA A 99 18.09 21.87 1.00
N ARG A 100 19.04 22.05 1.91
CA ARG A 100 20.41 22.50 1.62
C ARG A 100 21.42 21.77 2.48
N CYS A 101 22.62 21.54 1.95
CA CYS A 101 23.71 20.96 2.73
C CYS A 101 24.09 21.88 3.90
N ALA A 102 24.04 21.37 5.12
CA ALA A 102 24.41 22.11 6.33
C ALA A 102 25.91 22.48 6.38
N LEU A 103 26.77 21.74 5.69
CA LEU A 103 28.22 21.98 5.69
C LEU A 103 28.69 22.91 4.56
N CYS A 104 28.29 22.66 3.32
CA CYS A 104 28.81 23.39 2.16
C CYS A 104 27.76 24.26 1.45
N GLY A 105 26.52 24.29 1.92
CA GLY A 105 25.44 25.09 1.32
C GLY A 105 24.92 24.59 -0.02
N PHE A 106 25.37 23.44 -0.54
CA PHE A 106 24.87 22.89 -1.80
C PHE A 106 23.34 22.66 -1.74
N GLU A 107 22.62 23.23 -2.70
CA GLU A 107 21.14 23.16 -2.78
C GLU A 107 20.62 22.98 -4.22
N LYS A 108 21.51 22.83 -5.21
CA LYS A 108 21.13 22.85 -6.63
C LYS A 108 20.30 21.64 -7.07
N PHE A 109 20.63 20.45 -6.57
CA PHE A 109 19.98 19.20 -6.96
C PHE A 109 19.56 18.41 -5.73
N GLU A 110 18.26 18.33 -5.48
CA GLU A 110 17.72 17.61 -4.32
C GLU A 110 18.17 16.15 -4.29
N VAL A 111 18.33 15.49 -5.45
CA VAL A 111 18.80 14.11 -5.57
C VAL A 111 20.22 13.88 -5.04
N ALA A 112 21.01 14.96 -4.89
CA ALA A 112 22.36 14.93 -4.34
C ALA A 112 22.40 15.31 -2.84
N LEU A 113 21.24 15.39 -2.18
CA LEU A 113 21.08 15.61 -0.75
C LEU A 113 20.61 14.35 -0.04
N ASP A 114 21.14 14.08 1.14
CA ASP A 114 20.71 12.99 2.01
C ASP A 114 20.45 13.54 3.42
N VAL A 115 19.51 12.90 4.12
CA VAL A 115 19.25 13.16 5.54
C VAL A 115 20.23 12.35 6.37
N HIS A 116 20.93 13.00 7.29
CA HIS A 116 21.92 12.41 8.17
C HIS A 116 21.52 12.64 9.62
N HIS A 117 21.50 11.58 10.42
CA HIS A 117 21.33 11.66 11.87
C HIS A 117 22.58 12.27 12.51
N ILE A 118 22.42 13.38 13.24
CA ILE A 118 23.53 14.06 13.93
C ILE A 118 24.17 13.13 14.95
N ASP A 119 23.33 12.42 15.70
CA ASP A 119 23.73 11.38 16.63
C ASP A 119 23.02 10.07 16.24
N PRO A 120 23.74 9.00 15.86
CA PRO A 120 23.11 7.74 15.50
C PRO A 120 22.44 7.04 16.70
N THR A 121 22.73 7.45 17.94
CA THR A 121 22.14 6.87 19.16
C THR A 121 20.74 7.40 19.46
N ILE A 122 20.36 8.57 18.92
CA ILE A 122 19.01 9.14 19.08
C ILE A 122 18.01 8.62 18.04
N LYS A 123 18.50 7.90 17.02
CA LYS A 123 17.67 7.29 15.98
C LYS A 123 16.71 6.28 16.61
N ASP A 124 15.42 6.37 16.29
CA ASP A 124 14.44 5.42 16.80
C ASP A 124 14.81 3.97 16.37
N PRO A 125 14.84 2.99 17.29
CA PRO A 125 15.15 1.60 16.94
C PRO A 125 14.16 1.00 15.94
N ASN A 126 12.94 1.53 15.88
CA ASN A 126 11.87 1.18 14.95
C ASN A 126 11.87 2.03 13.68
N PHE A 127 12.93 2.79 13.39
CA PHE A 127 13.05 3.56 12.13
C PHE A 127 12.84 2.68 10.88
N HIS A 128 13.16 1.38 10.96
CA HIS A 128 12.88 0.41 9.88
C HIS A 128 11.37 0.27 9.57
N ALA A 129 10.49 0.59 10.52
CA ALA A 129 9.03 0.58 10.41
C ALA A 129 8.42 1.95 10.05
N MET A 130 9.23 2.97 9.71
CA MET A 130 8.78 4.34 9.41
C MET A 130 7.66 4.44 8.35
N ARG A 131 7.49 3.41 7.51
CA ARG A 131 6.37 3.34 6.53
C ARG A 131 4.98 3.39 7.16
N GLY A 132 4.85 3.02 8.44
CA GLY A 132 3.58 3.05 9.18
C GLY A 132 3.39 4.28 10.08
N TRP A 133 4.37 5.18 10.14
CA TRP A 133 4.36 6.30 11.07
C TRP A 133 3.46 7.44 10.60
N SER A 134 2.87 8.13 11.58
CA SER A 134 2.25 9.43 11.41
C SER A 134 3.29 10.50 11.06
N PHE A 135 2.82 11.63 10.54
CA PHE A 135 3.71 12.74 10.22
C PHE A 135 4.41 13.30 11.47
N ASP A 136 3.70 13.36 12.61
CA ASP A 136 4.26 13.86 13.88
C ASP A 136 5.41 12.96 14.40
N GLU A 137 5.31 11.64 14.21
CA GLU A 137 6.39 10.69 14.53
C GLU A 137 7.61 10.91 13.63
N ILE A 138 7.38 11.10 12.33
CA ILE A 138 8.44 11.41 11.37
C ILE A 138 9.09 12.75 11.72
N GLU A 139 8.31 13.78 12.06
CA GLU A 139 8.82 15.10 12.44
C GLU A 139 9.67 15.05 13.71
N LYS A 140 9.29 14.24 14.71
CA LYS A 140 10.12 14.00 15.91
C LYS A 140 11.48 13.43 15.55
N GLU A 141 11.53 12.43 14.68
CA GLU A 141 12.78 11.82 14.21
C GLU A 141 13.62 12.82 13.41
N LEU A 142 13.00 13.61 12.52
CA LEU A 142 13.70 14.60 11.69
C LEU A 142 14.42 15.68 12.52
N ARG A 143 13.97 16.00 13.74
CA ARG A 143 14.66 16.97 14.62
C ARG A 143 16.09 16.57 14.97
N GLY A 144 16.39 15.27 14.98
CA GLY A 144 17.73 14.73 15.21
C GLY A 144 18.61 14.71 13.96
N CYS A 145 18.14 15.26 12.84
CA CYS A 145 18.76 15.10 11.53
C CYS A 145 19.17 16.44 10.91
N VAL A 146 20.14 16.37 10.01
CA VAL A 146 20.54 17.45 9.10
C VAL A 146 20.49 16.98 7.66
N VAL A 147 20.48 17.93 6.73
CA VAL A 147 20.65 17.65 5.31
C VAL A 147 22.10 17.85 4.92
N LEU A 148 22.69 16.88 4.22
CA LEU A 148 24.05 16.94 3.71
C LEU A 148 24.05 16.61 2.22
N CYS A 149 24.93 17.22 1.45
CA CYS A 149 25.18 16.72 0.09
C CYS A 149 25.93 15.39 0.18
N LYS A 150 25.80 14.54 -0.85
CA LYS A 150 26.42 13.20 -0.88
C LYS A 150 27.91 13.20 -0.58
N ASN A 151 28.64 14.22 -1.03
CA ASN A 151 30.08 14.33 -0.81
C ASN A 151 30.39 14.62 0.67
N CYS A 152 29.74 15.62 1.26
CA CYS A 152 29.89 15.94 2.68
C CYS A 152 29.44 14.77 3.57
N HIS A 153 28.33 14.13 3.22
CA HIS A 153 27.80 12.97 3.93
C HIS A 153 28.79 11.80 3.94
N ALA A 154 29.37 11.47 2.77
CA ALA A 154 30.39 10.44 2.65
C ALA A 154 31.67 10.79 3.44
N ALA A 155 32.09 12.06 3.42
CA ALA A 155 33.27 12.52 4.16
C ALA A 155 33.09 12.40 5.68
N ILE A 156 31.88 12.66 6.21
CA ILE A 156 31.56 12.43 7.63
C ILE A 156 31.62 10.94 7.97
N HIS A 157 30.98 10.08 7.17
CA HIS A 157 31.05 8.63 7.38
C HIS A 157 32.47 8.07 7.28
N ALA A 158 33.33 8.70 6.48
CA ALA A 158 34.75 8.37 6.36
C ALA A 158 35.61 8.96 7.49
N GLY A 159 35.05 9.76 8.41
CA GLY A 159 35.78 10.41 9.50
C GLY A 159 36.72 11.53 9.04
N LEU A 160 36.55 12.05 7.83
CA LEU A 160 37.37 13.13 7.26
C LEU A 160 36.89 14.52 7.69
N ILE A 161 35.62 14.63 8.07
CA ILE A 161 34.96 15.86 8.51
C ILE A 161 34.08 15.51 9.71
N SER A 162 34.00 16.41 10.69
CA SER A 162 33.07 16.30 11.83
C SER A 162 31.88 17.25 11.63
N LEU A 163 30.71 16.84 12.12
CA LEU A 163 29.50 17.65 12.16
C LEU A 163 29.41 18.43 13.48
#